data_AF-A0A0N8TC90-F1
#
_entry.id   AF-A0A0N8TC90-F1
#
_cell.length_a   1.000
_cell.length_b   1.000
_cell.length_c   1.000
_cell.angle_alpha   90.00
_cell.angle_beta   90.00
_cell.angle_gamma   90.00
#
_symmetry.space_group_name_H-M   'P 1'
#
loop_
_entity.id
_entity.type
_entity.pdbx_description
1 polymer ?
#
loop_
_entity_poly.entity_id
_entity_poly.type
_entity_poly.pdbx_seq_one_letter_code
_entity_poly.pdbx_strand_id
1 'polypeptide(L)'
;MQTARLYSLHTEIYADRGAALVVSGPEPAITSLVKVHTGIVTVNAASYLQQARELDGDDAPLSQGVSHPETFLRSQALDSWWQQLAETDAWLQRRLRGPLSLNRLDITGQVELTALTRRFIATFISAPVLHSEAVLNQVRSFFPDWNDHEPVLDLSTLTAERIDASVHEYLHFIMLDLCLIDPDLRDDALLHAARTAQKTGSEKDFLAVLKRDIKLPKRELDLMTRTLKAQVETWTQ
;
A
#
# COMPACT_ATOMS: atom_id res chain seq x y z
N MET A 1 -7.25 -3.15 -16.38
CA MET A 1 -7.89 -3.18 -15.04
C MET A 1 -7.15 -4.17 -14.16
N GLN A 2 -6.68 -3.75 -12.98
CA GLN A 2 -5.85 -4.60 -12.10
C GLN A 2 -6.61 -5.81 -11.54
N THR A 3 -7.89 -5.66 -11.20
CA THR A 3 -8.73 -6.76 -10.69
C THR A 3 -8.76 -7.97 -11.64
N ALA A 4 -9.02 -7.73 -12.93
CA ALA A 4 -9.09 -8.81 -13.93
C ALA A 4 -7.74 -9.53 -14.08
N ARG A 5 -6.64 -8.78 -14.04
CA ARG A 5 -5.29 -9.32 -14.11
C ARG A 5 -4.98 -10.21 -12.91
N LEU A 6 -5.19 -9.71 -11.68
CA LEU A 6 -4.94 -10.48 -10.46
C LEU A 6 -5.83 -11.73 -10.38
N TYR A 7 -7.10 -11.62 -10.80
CA TYR A 7 -7.99 -12.76 -10.88
C TYR A 7 -7.45 -13.83 -11.84
N SER A 8 -7.07 -13.44 -13.07
CA SER A 8 -6.47 -14.35 -14.06
C SER A 8 -5.23 -15.04 -13.50
N LEU A 9 -4.34 -14.27 -12.86
CA LEU A 9 -3.10 -14.81 -12.32
C LEU A 9 -3.33 -15.78 -11.15
N HIS A 10 -4.31 -15.51 -10.28
CA HIS A 10 -4.72 -16.46 -9.25
C HIS A 10 -5.32 -17.73 -9.84
N THR A 11 -6.15 -17.62 -10.89
CA THR A 11 -6.70 -18.79 -11.60
C THR A 11 -5.60 -19.63 -12.24
N GLU A 12 -4.62 -18.99 -12.86
CA GLU A 12 -3.45 -19.65 -13.44
C GLU A 12 -2.63 -20.40 -12.39
N ILE A 13 -2.32 -19.76 -11.25
CA ILE A 13 -1.59 -20.40 -10.15
C ILE A 13 -2.38 -21.59 -9.59
N TYR A 14 -3.70 -21.48 -9.48
CA TYR A 14 -4.55 -22.59 -9.07
C TYR A 14 -4.48 -23.75 -10.07
N ALA A 15 -4.53 -23.47 -11.37
CA ALA A 15 -4.40 -24.46 -12.42
C ALA A 15 -3.01 -25.14 -12.41
N ASP A 16 -1.94 -24.37 -12.17
CA ASP A 16 -0.57 -24.89 -12.05
C ASP A 16 -0.44 -25.90 -10.91
N ARG A 17 -1.04 -25.59 -9.76
CA ARG A 17 -1.12 -26.50 -8.60
C ARG A 17 -1.87 -27.79 -8.98
N GLY A 18 -3.00 -27.67 -9.69
CA GLY A 18 -3.76 -28.80 -10.20
C GLY A 18 -2.94 -29.68 -11.16
N ALA A 19 -2.19 -29.07 -12.08
CA ALA A 19 -1.33 -29.78 -13.02
C ALA A 19 -0.23 -30.57 -12.28
N ALA A 20 0.42 -29.96 -11.28
CA ALA A 20 1.45 -30.61 -10.48
C ALA A 20 0.91 -31.83 -9.70
N LEU A 21 -0.32 -31.74 -9.18
CA LEU A 21 -0.97 -32.88 -8.54
C LEU A 21 -1.21 -34.04 -9.51
N VAL A 22 -1.70 -33.76 -10.72
CA VAL A 22 -1.97 -34.80 -11.75
C VAL A 22 -0.69 -35.52 -12.17
N VAL A 23 0.41 -34.78 -12.33
CA VAL A 23 1.71 -35.34 -12.74
C VAL A 23 2.60 -35.77 -11.57
N SER A 24 2.10 -35.68 -10.33
CA SER A 24 2.81 -36.04 -9.09
C SER A 24 4.15 -35.34 -8.88
N GLY A 25 4.26 -34.07 -9.30
CA GLY A 25 5.47 -33.28 -9.11
C GLY A 25 5.40 -31.87 -9.69
N PRO A 26 6.18 -30.91 -9.17
CA PRO A 26 6.19 -29.54 -9.67
C PRO A 26 7.01 -29.42 -10.95
N GLU A 27 8.03 -30.27 -11.14
CA GLU A 27 8.97 -30.17 -12.26
C GLU A 27 8.32 -30.28 -13.66
N PRO A 28 7.43 -31.26 -13.94
CA PRO A 28 6.78 -31.35 -15.24
C PRO A 28 5.77 -30.22 -15.47
N ALA A 29 5.10 -29.77 -14.41
CA ALA A 29 4.17 -28.65 -14.47
C ALA A 29 4.88 -27.33 -14.76
N ILE A 30 6.00 -27.04 -14.07
CA ILE A 30 6.87 -25.87 -14.33
C ILE A 30 7.44 -25.93 -15.75
N THR A 31 7.91 -27.11 -16.19
CA THR A 31 8.41 -27.29 -17.55
C THR A 31 7.35 -26.94 -18.59
N SER A 32 6.12 -27.42 -18.41
CA SER A 32 5.00 -27.13 -19.32
C SER A 32 4.64 -25.64 -19.31
N LEU A 33 4.51 -25.04 -18.12
CA LEU A 33 4.28 -23.62 -17.89
C LEU A 33 5.28 -22.76 -18.69
N VAL A 34 6.58 -23.01 -18.50
CA VAL A 34 7.65 -22.23 -19.15
C VAL A 34 7.60 -22.42 -20.66
N LYS A 35 7.45 -23.66 -21.16
CA LYS A 35 7.37 -23.94 -22.60
C LYS A 35 6.22 -23.18 -23.27
N VAL A 36 5.03 -23.23 -22.67
CA VAL A 36 3.82 -22.61 -23.21
C VAL A 36 3.92 -21.08 -23.23
N HIS A 37 4.40 -20.48 -22.14
CA HIS A 37 4.36 -19.03 -21.98
C HIS A 37 5.60 -18.29 -22.50
N THR A 38 6.75 -18.96 -22.65
CA THR A 38 8.00 -18.32 -23.11
C THR A 38 8.46 -18.79 -24.49
N GLY A 39 7.92 -19.90 -25.01
CA GLY A 39 8.34 -20.50 -26.27
C GLY A 39 9.70 -21.22 -26.21
N ILE A 40 10.33 -21.34 -25.03
CA ILE A 40 11.58 -22.09 -24.85
C ILE A 40 11.31 -23.58 -25.10
N VAL A 41 12.06 -24.20 -26.02
CA VAL A 41 11.84 -25.60 -26.46
C VAL A 41 12.35 -26.61 -25.41
N THR A 42 13.52 -26.33 -24.84
CA THR A 42 14.19 -27.16 -23.83
C THR A 42 14.30 -26.38 -22.53
N VAL A 43 13.56 -26.83 -21.51
CA VAL A 43 13.52 -26.20 -20.20
C VAL A 43 14.13 -27.17 -19.19
N ASN A 44 15.10 -26.69 -18.42
CA ASN A 44 15.52 -27.31 -17.16
C ASN A 44 14.82 -26.54 -16.03
N ALA A 45 13.84 -27.17 -15.38
CA ALA A 45 13.04 -26.50 -14.36
C ALA A 45 13.87 -26.07 -13.13
N ALA A 46 14.86 -26.87 -12.73
CA ALA A 46 15.74 -26.53 -11.61
C ALA A 46 16.59 -25.28 -11.91
N SER A 47 17.22 -25.21 -13.08
CA SER A 47 17.98 -24.03 -13.51
C SER A 47 17.08 -22.80 -13.70
N TYR A 48 15.86 -22.99 -14.21
CA TYR A 48 14.88 -21.91 -14.37
C TYR A 48 14.43 -21.35 -13.01
N LEU A 49 14.15 -22.22 -12.04
CA LEU A 49 13.82 -21.82 -10.67
C LEU A 49 15.00 -21.12 -9.98
N GLN A 50 16.22 -21.59 -10.20
CA GLN A 50 17.40 -20.91 -9.67
C GLN A 50 17.50 -19.48 -10.21
N GLN A 51 17.34 -19.28 -11.53
CA GLN A 51 17.32 -17.95 -12.13
C GLN A 51 16.16 -17.10 -11.58
N ALA A 52 14.98 -17.69 -11.41
CA ALA A 52 13.82 -17.01 -10.86
C ALA A 52 14.09 -16.47 -9.44
N ARG A 53 14.76 -17.28 -8.61
CA ARG A 53 15.15 -16.90 -7.23
C ARG A 53 16.30 -15.89 -7.20
N GLU A 54 17.23 -15.94 -8.16
CA GLU A 54 18.31 -14.95 -8.28
C GLU A 54 17.76 -13.56 -8.65
N LEU A 55 16.63 -13.50 -9.35
CA LEU A 55 15.89 -12.26 -9.61
C LEU A 55 15.11 -11.77 -8.37
N ASP A 56 14.98 -12.61 -7.34
CA ASP A 56 14.29 -12.30 -6.09
C ASP A 56 15.29 -11.83 -5.01
N GLY A 57 15.63 -10.54 -5.06
CA GLY A 57 16.24 -9.80 -3.95
C GLY A 57 15.22 -8.92 -3.21
N ASP A 58 15.64 -8.22 -2.15
CA ASP A 58 14.79 -7.26 -1.42
C ASP A 58 14.26 -6.13 -2.33
N ASP A 59 14.97 -5.84 -3.42
CA ASP A 59 14.59 -4.85 -4.46
C ASP A 59 13.86 -5.46 -5.66
N ALA A 60 13.43 -6.73 -5.59
CA ALA A 60 12.80 -7.40 -6.73
C ALA A 60 11.52 -6.67 -7.15
N PRO A 61 11.38 -6.32 -8.45
CA PRO A 61 10.20 -5.61 -8.92
C PRO A 61 8.96 -6.47 -8.72
N LEU A 62 7.89 -5.82 -8.28
CA LEU A 62 6.54 -6.40 -8.24
C LEU A 62 6.13 -6.83 -9.64
N SER A 63 5.24 -7.81 -9.72
CA SER A 63 4.74 -8.26 -11.02
C SER A 63 4.00 -7.11 -11.74
N GLN A 64 4.54 -6.65 -12.88
CA GLN A 64 3.98 -5.54 -13.67
C GLN A 64 3.13 -5.99 -14.87
N GLY A 65 2.77 -7.27 -14.98
CA GLY A 65 1.89 -7.75 -16.05
C GLY A 65 2.62 -8.07 -17.34
N VAL A 66 3.92 -8.26 -17.23
CA VAL A 66 4.74 -8.80 -18.31
C VAL A 66 4.80 -10.31 -18.12
N SER A 67 4.51 -11.06 -19.19
CA SER A 67 4.35 -12.52 -19.12
C SER A 67 5.58 -13.26 -18.61
N HIS A 68 6.79 -12.75 -18.88
CA HIS A 68 8.04 -13.35 -18.40
C HIS A 68 8.22 -13.23 -16.86
N PRO A 69 8.09 -12.03 -16.25
CA PRO A 69 7.97 -11.88 -14.79
C PRO A 69 6.88 -12.72 -14.14
N GLU A 70 5.70 -12.85 -14.78
CA GLU A 70 4.61 -13.66 -14.23
C GLU A 70 4.89 -15.15 -14.30
N THR A 71 5.58 -15.62 -15.35
CA THR A 71 6.01 -17.02 -15.45
C THR A 71 7.03 -17.37 -14.37
N PHE A 72 8.00 -16.49 -14.08
CA PHE A 72 8.91 -16.69 -12.95
C PHE A 72 8.18 -16.77 -11.61
N LEU A 73 7.25 -15.84 -11.37
CA LEU A 73 6.45 -15.82 -10.14
C LEU A 73 5.63 -17.11 -9.97
N ARG A 74 4.94 -17.55 -11.03
CA ARG A 74 4.13 -18.77 -11.03
C ARG A 74 4.96 -20.02 -10.76
N SER A 75 6.12 -20.16 -11.40
CA SER A 75 7.04 -21.28 -11.17
C SER A 75 7.49 -21.35 -9.70
N GLN A 76 7.87 -20.21 -9.12
CA GLN A 76 8.30 -20.13 -7.72
C GLN A 76 7.15 -20.38 -6.73
N ALA A 77 5.96 -19.86 -7.02
CA ALA A 77 4.77 -20.08 -6.22
C ALA A 77 4.37 -21.56 -6.20
N LEU A 78 4.44 -22.23 -7.35
CA LEU A 78 4.15 -23.65 -7.48
C LEU A 78 5.15 -24.51 -6.71
N ASP A 79 6.45 -24.23 -6.88
CA ASP A 79 7.51 -24.96 -6.21
C ASP A 79 7.45 -24.80 -4.67
N SER A 80 7.32 -23.55 -4.18
CA SER A 80 7.16 -23.26 -2.74
C SER A 80 5.93 -23.94 -2.14
N TRP A 81 4.81 -23.92 -2.88
CA TRP A 81 3.58 -24.58 -2.47
C TRP A 81 3.73 -26.11 -2.41
N TRP A 82 4.37 -26.71 -3.42
CA TRP A 82 4.62 -28.15 -3.46
C TRP A 82 5.50 -28.62 -2.29
N GLN A 83 6.51 -27.82 -1.95
CA GLN A 83 7.39 -28.06 -0.80
C GLN A 83 6.75 -27.72 0.55
N GLN A 84 5.51 -27.22 0.55
CA GLN A 84 4.76 -26.83 1.75
C GLN A 84 5.49 -25.79 2.61
N LEU A 85 6.14 -24.81 1.98
CA LEU A 85 6.80 -23.73 2.71
C LEU A 85 5.75 -22.85 3.40
N ALA A 86 5.90 -22.62 4.70
CA ALA A 86 4.90 -21.95 5.55
C ALA A 86 4.50 -20.55 5.05
N GLU A 87 5.45 -19.80 4.49
CA GLU A 87 5.27 -18.40 4.07
C GLU A 87 4.83 -18.24 2.61
N THR A 88 4.50 -19.33 1.91
CA THR A 88 4.22 -19.30 0.46
C THR A 88 3.12 -18.32 0.09
N ASP A 89 1.97 -18.38 0.77
CA ASP A 89 0.83 -17.53 0.42
C ASP A 89 1.08 -16.06 0.79
N ALA A 90 1.73 -15.81 1.94
CA ALA A 90 2.10 -14.44 2.36
C ALA A 90 3.11 -13.81 1.38
N TRP A 91 4.13 -14.56 0.98
CA TRP A 91 5.08 -14.15 -0.05
C TRP A 91 4.37 -13.88 -1.37
N LEU A 92 3.48 -14.77 -1.81
CA LEU A 92 2.77 -14.63 -3.08
C LEU A 92 1.91 -13.38 -3.12
N GLN A 93 1.15 -13.12 -2.05
CA GLN A 93 0.34 -11.91 -1.93
C GLN A 93 1.20 -10.65 -2.03
N ARG A 94 2.32 -10.61 -1.31
CA ARG A 94 3.27 -9.49 -1.35
C ARG A 94 3.80 -9.25 -2.76
N ARG A 95 4.14 -10.32 -3.51
CA ARG A 95 4.69 -10.21 -4.86
C ARG A 95 3.67 -9.84 -5.93
N LEU A 96 2.42 -10.26 -5.75
CA LEU A 96 1.33 -9.95 -6.67
C LEU A 96 0.84 -8.51 -6.53
N ARG A 97 0.69 -8.04 -5.29
CA ARG A 97 0.02 -6.76 -5.00
C ARG A 97 1.02 -5.67 -4.63
N GLY A 98 2.05 -6.02 -3.86
CA GLY A 98 2.93 -5.05 -3.23
C GLY A 98 2.19 -4.17 -2.23
N PRO A 99 2.73 -2.97 -1.93
CA PRO A 99 2.04 -2.00 -1.10
C PRO A 99 0.76 -1.53 -1.78
N LEU A 100 -0.24 -1.17 -0.96
CA LEU A 100 -1.47 -0.55 -1.41
C LEU A 100 -1.13 0.72 -2.21
N SER A 101 -1.75 0.84 -3.38
CA SER A 101 -1.42 1.85 -4.38
C SER A 101 -2.69 2.28 -5.11
N LEU A 102 -2.90 3.59 -5.24
CA LEU A 102 -4.01 4.10 -6.05
C LEU A 102 -3.85 3.76 -7.54
N ASN A 103 -2.60 3.70 -8.02
CA ASN A 103 -2.30 3.40 -9.42
C ASN A 103 -2.56 1.93 -9.79
N ARG A 104 -2.67 1.05 -8.79
CA ARG A 104 -2.88 -0.40 -8.98
C ARG A 104 -4.01 -0.93 -8.09
N LEU A 105 -5.01 -0.09 -7.82
CA LEU A 105 -6.12 -0.48 -6.95
C LEU A 105 -6.98 -1.56 -7.62
N ASP A 106 -7.10 -2.72 -6.96
CA ASP A 106 -8.07 -3.76 -7.30
C ASP A 106 -9.28 -3.72 -6.35
N ILE A 107 -10.27 -4.58 -6.56
CA ILE A 107 -11.49 -4.57 -5.72
C ILE A 107 -11.21 -4.89 -4.24
N THR A 108 -10.25 -5.76 -3.95
CA THR A 108 -9.87 -6.06 -2.57
C THR A 108 -8.99 -4.96 -1.99
N GLY A 109 -8.10 -4.38 -2.78
CA GLY A 109 -7.38 -3.15 -2.43
C GLY A 109 -8.32 -1.99 -2.13
N GLN A 110 -9.45 -1.85 -2.84
CA GLN A 110 -10.45 -0.82 -2.57
C GLN A 110 -11.11 -1.01 -1.20
N VAL A 111 -11.47 -2.25 -0.86
CA VAL A 111 -12.02 -2.58 0.47
C VAL A 111 -10.99 -2.24 1.56
N GLU A 112 -9.72 -2.61 1.36
CA GLU A 112 -8.64 -2.30 2.28
C GLU A 112 -8.41 -0.80 2.43
N LEU A 113 -8.32 -0.06 1.32
CA LEU A 113 -8.14 1.39 1.32
C LEU A 113 -9.29 2.10 2.02
N THR A 114 -10.53 1.65 1.79
CA THR A 114 -11.71 2.21 2.44
C THR A 114 -11.62 2.02 3.95
N ALA A 115 -11.31 0.81 4.41
CA ALA A 115 -11.14 0.52 5.83
C ALA A 115 -9.97 1.32 6.45
N LEU A 116 -8.84 1.41 5.74
CA LEU A 116 -7.68 2.20 6.17
C LEU A 116 -8.05 3.68 6.31
N THR A 117 -8.77 4.25 5.34
CA THR A 117 -9.18 5.64 5.33
C THR A 117 -10.09 5.96 6.51
N ARG A 118 -11.09 5.10 6.79
CA ARG A 118 -11.96 5.27 7.96
C ARG A 118 -11.14 5.31 9.25
N ARG A 119 -10.26 4.33 9.44
CA ARG A 119 -9.43 4.24 10.64
C ARG A 119 -8.45 5.40 10.78
N PHE A 120 -7.91 5.87 9.66
CA PHE A 120 -7.03 7.03 9.61
C PHE A 120 -7.78 8.30 10.01
N ILE A 121 -8.97 8.54 9.47
CA ILE A 121 -9.81 9.68 9.85
C ILE A 121 -10.14 9.60 11.34
N ALA A 122 -10.53 8.44 11.86
CA ALA A 122 -10.85 8.25 13.27
C ALA A 122 -9.67 8.62 14.19
N THR A 123 -8.46 8.17 13.84
CA THR A 123 -7.23 8.59 14.54
C THR A 123 -6.99 10.09 14.39
N PHE A 124 -7.15 10.65 13.19
CA PHE A 124 -6.81 12.04 12.90
C PHE A 124 -7.72 13.02 13.66
N ILE A 125 -9.03 12.81 13.62
CA ILE A 125 -10.04 13.69 14.25
C ILE A 125 -10.14 13.50 15.76
N SER A 126 -9.47 12.49 16.34
CA SER A 126 -9.42 12.31 17.81
C SER A 126 -8.69 13.44 18.54
N ALA A 127 -7.97 14.31 17.81
CA ALA A 127 -7.29 15.45 18.37
C ALA A 127 -8.30 16.58 18.69
N PRO A 128 -8.25 17.16 19.91
CA PRO A 128 -9.20 18.19 20.33
C PRO A 128 -9.30 19.41 19.39
N VAL A 129 -8.21 19.71 18.69
CA VAL A 129 -8.13 20.80 17.70
C VAL A 129 -9.07 20.62 16.49
N LEU A 130 -9.54 19.41 16.22
CA LEU A 130 -10.44 19.09 15.11
C LEU A 130 -11.90 18.88 15.57
N HIS A 131 -12.21 19.14 16.84
CA HIS A 131 -13.55 18.93 17.38
C HIS A 131 -14.46 20.11 17.00
N SER A 132 -15.00 20.10 15.79
CA SER A 132 -16.10 20.97 15.39
C SER A 132 -17.18 20.24 14.60
N GLU A 133 -18.39 20.79 14.59
CA GLU A 133 -19.50 20.24 13.80
C GLU A 133 -19.19 20.24 12.31
N ALA A 134 -18.45 21.24 11.82
CA ALA A 134 -18.03 21.31 10.41
C ALA A 134 -17.14 20.12 10.01
N VAL A 135 -16.17 19.77 10.86
CA VAL A 135 -15.31 18.59 10.65
C VAL A 135 -16.12 17.30 10.68
N LEU A 136 -17.00 17.12 11.68
CA LEU A 136 -17.83 15.91 11.77
C LEU A 136 -18.80 15.77 10.59
N ASN A 137 -19.36 16.87 10.10
CA ASN A 137 -20.20 16.87 8.91
C ASN A 137 -19.40 16.51 7.65
N GLN A 138 -18.17 17.00 7.51
CA GLN A 138 -17.29 16.62 6.40
C GLN A 138 -16.95 15.12 6.44
N VAL A 139 -16.66 14.57 7.63
CA VAL A 139 -16.44 13.13 7.79
C VAL A 139 -17.66 12.31 7.38
N ARG A 140 -18.86 12.73 7.80
CA ARG A 140 -20.13 12.09 7.39
C ARG A 140 -20.43 12.24 5.89
N SER A 141 -19.87 13.26 5.23
CA SER A 141 -19.95 13.38 3.77
C SER A 141 -19.10 12.33 3.06
N PHE A 142 -17.96 11.92 3.63
CA PHE A 142 -17.18 10.80 3.11
C PHE A 142 -17.84 9.46 3.43
N PHE A 143 -18.35 9.32 4.65
CA PHE A 143 -18.92 8.08 5.19
C PHE A 143 -20.27 8.37 5.86
N PRO A 144 -21.40 8.25 5.13
CA PRO A 144 -22.73 8.56 5.67
C PRO A 144 -23.11 7.72 6.90
N ASP A 145 -22.48 6.56 7.07
CA ASP A 145 -22.66 5.62 8.18
C ASP A 145 -21.63 5.82 9.33
N TRP A 146 -20.90 6.94 9.33
CA TRP A 146 -19.90 7.24 10.35
C TRP A 146 -20.48 7.31 11.77
N ASN A 147 -19.73 6.76 12.73
CA ASN A 147 -20.07 6.79 14.15
C ASN A 147 -18.82 7.07 15.01
N ASP A 148 -19.02 7.43 16.28
CA ASP A 148 -17.92 7.81 17.19
C ASP A 148 -17.10 6.60 17.70
N HIS A 149 -17.47 5.38 17.31
CA HIS A 149 -16.80 4.14 17.69
C HIS A 149 -15.99 3.52 16.54
N GLU A 150 -15.65 4.32 15.51
CA GLU A 150 -14.75 3.86 14.46
C GLU A 150 -13.41 3.39 15.03
N PRO A 151 -12.89 2.24 14.56
CA PRO A 151 -11.61 1.74 15.04
C PRO A 151 -10.48 2.70 14.66
N VAL A 152 -9.58 2.98 15.60
CA VAL A 152 -8.41 3.82 15.32
C VAL A 152 -7.32 3.04 14.57
N LEU A 153 -6.52 3.79 13.80
CA LEU A 153 -5.30 3.33 13.16
C LEU A 153 -4.07 3.64 14.02
N ASP A 154 -3.21 2.65 14.21
CA ASP A 154 -1.83 2.89 14.63
C ASP A 154 -1.01 3.41 13.44
N LEU A 155 -0.61 4.67 13.50
CA LEU A 155 0.11 5.34 12.41
C LEU A 155 1.47 4.71 12.10
N SER A 156 2.09 4.02 13.07
CA SER A 156 3.37 3.33 12.85
C SER A 156 3.26 2.18 11.84
N THR A 157 2.03 1.70 11.61
CA THR A 157 1.74 0.63 10.65
C THR A 157 1.65 1.12 9.20
N LEU A 158 1.78 2.43 8.94
CA LEU A 158 1.79 3.02 7.60
C LEU A 158 3.23 3.09 7.06
N THR A 159 3.83 1.93 6.85
CA THR A 159 5.20 1.80 6.31
C THR A 159 5.20 1.71 4.78
N ALA A 160 6.37 1.86 4.16
CA ALA A 160 6.56 1.77 2.72
C ALA A 160 6.21 0.38 2.13
N GLU A 161 6.27 -0.67 2.96
CA GLU A 161 5.85 -2.03 2.59
C GLU A 161 4.33 -2.16 2.53
N ARG A 162 3.59 -1.30 3.25
CA ARG A 162 2.13 -1.36 3.33
C ARG A 162 1.46 -0.40 2.36
N ILE A 163 1.94 0.83 2.25
CA ILE A 163 1.34 1.86 1.40
C ILE A 163 2.43 2.54 0.56
N ASP A 164 2.09 2.91 -0.68
CA ASP A 164 3.00 3.66 -1.54
C ASP A 164 2.79 5.19 -1.42
N ALA A 165 3.61 5.95 -2.15
CA ALA A 165 3.53 7.40 -2.18
C ALA A 165 2.16 7.93 -2.65
N SER A 166 1.45 7.22 -3.53
CA SER A 166 0.13 7.65 -4.01
C SER A 166 -0.92 7.58 -2.91
N VAL A 167 -0.84 6.58 -2.03
CA VAL A 167 -1.72 6.48 -0.87
C VAL A 167 -1.33 7.50 0.19
N HIS A 168 -0.05 7.76 0.41
CA HIS A 168 0.38 8.86 1.31
C HIS A 168 -0.18 10.22 0.86
N GLU A 169 -0.03 10.56 -0.42
CA GLU A 169 -0.55 11.81 -0.98
C GLU A 169 -2.09 11.89 -0.87
N TYR A 170 -2.79 10.77 -1.06
CA TYR A 170 -4.22 10.69 -0.82
C TYR A 170 -4.59 10.99 0.64
N LEU A 171 -3.88 10.42 1.62
CA LEU A 171 -4.12 10.72 3.04
C LEU A 171 -3.81 12.18 3.38
N HIS A 172 -2.83 12.80 2.71
CA HIS A 172 -2.58 14.24 2.83
C HIS A 172 -3.79 15.06 2.41
N PHE A 173 -4.40 14.74 1.26
CA PHE A 173 -5.61 15.44 0.81
C PHE A 173 -6.80 15.22 1.74
N ILE A 174 -6.98 14.02 2.29
CA ILE A 174 -8.01 13.78 3.31
C ILE A 174 -7.79 14.65 4.55
N MET A 175 -6.55 14.77 5.04
CA MET A 175 -6.27 15.70 6.15
C MET A 175 -6.60 17.14 5.77
N LEU A 176 -6.27 17.59 4.56
CA LEU A 176 -6.53 18.95 4.11
C LEU A 176 -8.03 19.25 4.01
N ASP A 177 -8.82 18.33 3.46
CA ASP A 177 -10.28 18.48 3.38
C ASP A 177 -10.90 18.69 4.77
N LEU A 178 -10.33 18.07 5.80
CA LEU A 178 -10.77 18.21 7.19
C LEU A 178 -10.20 19.46 7.88
N CYS A 179 -8.95 19.84 7.60
CA CYS A 179 -8.33 21.02 8.20
C CYS A 179 -8.91 22.34 7.67
N LEU A 180 -9.41 22.36 6.43
CA LEU A 180 -9.79 23.59 5.74
C LEU A 180 -11.29 23.88 5.78
N ILE A 181 -12.10 22.95 6.32
CA ILE A 181 -13.55 23.12 6.38
C ILE A 181 -13.98 24.15 7.44
N ASP A 182 -13.19 24.31 8.49
CA ASP A 182 -13.44 25.23 9.59
C ASP A 182 -12.32 26.29 9.67
N PRO A 183 -12.58 27.53 9.21
CA PRO A 183 -11.58 28.58 9.18
C PRO A 183 -11.01 28.94 10.56
N ASP A 184 -11.80 28.76 11.62
CA ASP A 184 -11.39 29.13 12.99
C ASP A 184 -10.35 28.16 13.56
N LEU A 185 -10.31 26.93 13.04
CA LEU A 185 -9.40 25.87 13.49
C LEU A 185 -8.19 25.69 12.56
N ARG A 186 -8.19 26.35 11.40
CA ARG A 186 -7.27 26.09 10.28
C ARG A 186 -5.81 25.96 10.71
N ASP A 187 -5.28 26.94 11.41
CA ASP A 187 -3.83 27.00 11.67
C ASP A 187 -3.37 25.87 12.61
N ASP A 188 -4.11 25.63 13.69
CA ASP A 188 -3.81 24.54 14.63
C ASP A 188 -4.09 23.16 14.00
N ALA A 189 -5.13 23.05 13.16
CA ALA A 189 -5.46 21.84 12.42
C ALA A 189 -4.36 21.48 11.40
N LEU A 190 -3.83 22.45 10.65
CA LEU A 190 -2.72 22.25 9.72
C LEU A 190 -1.43 21.84 10.44
N LEU A 191 -1.15 22.40 11.62
CA LEU A 191 -0.03 21.95 12.44
C LEU A 191 -0.20 20.50 12.90
N HIS A 192 -1.42 20.10 13.28
CA HIS A 192 -1.72 18.70 13.62
C HIS A 192 -1.59 17.76 12.42
N ALA A 193 -2.01 18.19 11.22
CA ALA A 193 -1.78 17.44 9.98
C ALA A 193 -0.29 17.26 9.68
N ALA A 194 0.52 18.32 9.85
CA ALA A 194 1.96 18.22 9.65
C ALA A 194 2.65 17.27 10.64
N ARG A 195 2.21 17.25 11.91
CA ARG A 195 2.66 16.27 12.91
C ARG A 195 2.25 14.84 12.53
N THR A 196 1.05 14.66 11.99
CA THR A 196 0.57 13.36 11.52
C THR A 196 1.38 12.87 10.33
N ALA A 197 1.70 13.76 9.38
CA ALA A 197 2.62 13.46 8.28
C ALA A 197 4.03 13.09 8.77
N GLN A 198 4.54 13.78 9.80
CA GLN A 198 5.82 13.43 10.42
C GLN A 198 5.82 12.02 11.04
N LYS A 199 4.77 11.66 11.79
CA LYS A 199 4.62 10.32 12.39
C LYS A 199 4.56 9.19 11.36
N THR A 200 4.14 9.50 10.14
CA THR A 200 4.07 8.55 9.02
C THR A 200 5.27 8.66 8.07
N GLY A 201 6.29 9.45 8.42
CA GLY A 201 7.49 9.62 7.60
C GLY A 201 7.30 10.43 6.31
N SER A 202 6.16 11.12 6.16
CA SER A 202 5.76 11.83 4.93
C SER A 202 5.72 13.37 5.07
N GLU A 203 6.38 13.93 6.09
CA GLU A 203 6.38 15.38 6.39
C GLU A 203 6.80 16.23 5.20
N LYS A 204 7.92 15.88 4.53
CA LYS A 204 8.47 16.68 3.43
C LYS A 204 7.47 16.80 2.27
N ASP A 205 6.80 15.70 1.95
CA ASP A 205 5.81 15.63 0.89
C ASP A 205 4.56 16.44 1.26
N PHE A 206 4.10 16.33 2.52
CA PHE A 206 2.99 17.12 3.01
C PHE A 206 3.27 18.64 2.96
N LEU A 207 4.47 19.08 3.38
CA LEU A 207 4.88 20.48 3.27
C LEU A 207 4.93 20.95 1.81
N ALA A 208 5.31 20.07 0.88
CA ALA A 208 5.29 20.38 -0.55
C ALA A 208 3.85 20.54 -1.07
N VAL A 209 2.91 19.70 -0.64
CA VAL A 209 1.47 19.83 -0.96
C VAL A 209 0.93 21.17 -0.44
N LEU A 210 1.22 21.56 0.80
CA LEU A 210 0.80 22.85 1.35
C LEU A 210 1.31 24.05 0.54
N LYS A 211 2.54 23.98 0.07
CA LYS A 211 3.14 25.02 -0.78
C LYS A 211 2.53 25.03 -2.18
N ARG A 212 2.30 23.87 -2.78
CA ARG A 212 1.86 23.69 -4.16
C ARG A 212 0.37 23.99 -4.33
N ASP A 213 -0.45 23.36 -3.51
CA ASP A 213 -1.90 23.29 -3.72
C ASP A 213 -2.64 24.29 -2.82
N ILE A 214 -2.26 24.37 -1.54
CA ILE A 214 -2.85 25.33 -0.59
C ILE A 214 -2.22 26.73 -0.73
N LYS A 215 -1.05 26.83 -1.38
CA LYS A 215 -0.29 28.07 -1.58
C LYS A 215 0.00 28.79 -0.25
N LEU A 216 0.30 28.02 0.79
CA LEU A 216 0.57 28.54 2.11
C LEU A 216 1.79 29.51 2.06
N PRO A 217 1.71 30.71 2.66
CA PRO A 217 2.82 31.66 2.65
C PRO A 217 4.10 31.06 3.25
N LYS A 218 5.25 31.42 2.67
CA LYS A 218 6.55 30.92 3.14
C LYS A 218 6.77 31.13 4.64
N ARG A 219 6.31 32.25 5.18
CA ARG A 219 6.41 32.56 6.61
C ARG A 219 5.69 31.55 7.50
N GLU A 220 4.50 31.10 7.09
CA GLU A 220 3.71 30.09 7.82
C GLU A 220 4.37 28.71 7.72
N LEU A 221 4.86 28.33 6.53
CA LEU A 221 5.61 27.09 6.33
C LEU A 221 6.88 27.05 7.19
N ASP A 222 7.67 28.13 7.19
CA ASP A 222 8.89 28.24 7.97
C ASP A 222 8.61 28.16 9.49
N LEU A 223 7.51 28.75 9.97
CA LEU A 223 7.08 28.64 11.35
C LEU A 223 6.72 27.19 11.70
N MET A 224 5.93 26.53 10.85
CA MET A 224 5.50 25.17 11.08
C MET A 224 6.69 24.19 11.11
N THR A 225 7.63 24.30 10.19
CA THR A 225 8.88 23.50 10.19
C THR A 225 9.70 23.70 11.47
N ARG A 226 9.76 24.93 12.00
CA ARG A 226 10.45 25.20 13.28
C ARG A 226 9.74 24.53 14.45
N THR A 227 8.41 24.64 14.51
CA THR A 227 7.59 24.04 15.56
C THR A 227 7.72 22.52 15.58
N LEU A 228 7.76 21.87 14.41
CA LEU A 228 7.95 20.42 14.28
C LEU A 228 9.32 19.97 14.80
N LYS A 229 10.39 20.71 14.48
CA LYS A 229 11.76 20.39 14.93
C LYS A 229 11.93 20.51 16.45
N ALA A 230 11.41 21.59 17.04
CA ALA A 230 11.50 21.81 18.48
C ALA A 230 10.86 20.68 19.31
N GLN A 231 9.85 20.02 18.75
CA GLN A 231 9.12 18.93 19.40
C GLN A 231 9.87 17.59 19.35
N VAL A 232 10.64 17.33 18.28
CA VAL A 232 11.49 16.13 18.18
C VAL A 232 12.60 16.17 19.23
N GLU A 233 13.18 17.34 19.48
CA GLU A 233 14.22 17.54 20.50
C GLU A 233 13.70 17.26 21.92
N THR A 234 12.39 17.45 22.18
CA THR A 234 11.76 17.20 23.49
C THR A 234 11.44 15.73 23.75
N TRP A 235 11.44 14.86 22.73
CA TRP A 235 11.23 13.40 22.89
C TRP A 235 12.54 12.63 23.02
N THR A 236 13.66 13.26 22.65
CA THR A 236 15.02 12.69 22.74
C THR A 236 15.78 13.09 24.01
N GLN A 237 15.15 13.85 24.91
CA GLN A 237 15.64 14.16 26.27
C GLN A 237 14.83 13.39 27.31
#